data_AF-A0A4Q4US14-F1
#
_entry.id   AF-A0A4Q4US14-F1
#
_cell.length_a   1.000
_cell.length_b   1.000
_cell.length_c   1.000
_cell.angle_alpha   90.00
_cell.angle_beta   90.00
_cell.angle_gamma   90.00
#
_symmetry.space_group_name_H-M   'P 1'
#
loop_
_entity.id
_entity.type
_entity.pdbx_description
1 polymer ?
#
loop_
_entity_poly.entity_id
_entity_poly.type
_entity_poly.pdbx_seq_one_letter_code
_entity_poly.pdbx_strand_id
1 'polypeptide(L)'
;MSLFELVALPGKGQGLVAKSSIPKGTRILSETPLFTVPNMSAEMLEVAVRPKLKSLTKEEQRQFLALHNNFPGKYPFAGIVKTNALPCGSGAVVGGVYPTICRINHSCLSNCHNNWNGDLELETIHAIKDICAGEEITIDYSDGGPSDTRRAKLRQSFGFDCDCVVCSLPPAELKASDDRRRRIQALDEAVGNPSRMMSNPAASLADCFALLRVLEEEYPHTTSALASRLYYDAFQIAVAHGDRARGKVFAERAYKARVVMEGEDSPETKKMKALSLNPSSHSSFGISSMKWKGPKKFNPDELNDAELEKWLWRQSK
;
A
#
# COMPACT_ATOMS: atom_id res chain seq x y z
N MET A 1 1.81 -26.38 -6.21
CA MET A 1 1.05 -26.60 -4.96
C MET A 1 0.54 -25.25 -4.48
N SER A 2 -0.68 -25.17 -3.92
CA SER A 2 -1.18 -23.91 -3.34
C SER A 2 -0.27 -23.44 -2.21
N LEU A 3 0.07 -22.14 -2.17
CA LEU A 3 0.88 -21.53 -1.11
C LEU A 3 0.10 -21.33 0.19
N PHE A 4 -1.23 -21.36 0.11
CA PHE A 4 -2.13 -21.09 1.23
C PHE A 4 -3.32 -22.05 1.25
N GLU A 5 -4.02 -22.06 2.37
CA GLU A 5 -5.32 -22.70 2.56
C GLU A 5 -6.32 -21.76 3.23
N LEU A 6 -7.60 -21.97 2.96
CA LEU A 6 -8.69 -21.24 3.60
C LEU A 6 -9.10 -21.99 4.87
N VAL A 7 -9.02 -21.33 6.01
CA VAL A 7 -9.25 -21.94 7.34
C VAL A 7 -10.30 -21.13 8.09
N ALA A 8 -11.13 -21.81 8.89
CA ALA A 8 -11.98 -21.14 9.87
C ALA A 8 -11.13 -20.69 11.06
N LEU A 9 -11.09 -19.39 11.32
CA LEU A 9 -10.31 -18.78 12.38
C LEU A 9 -11.25 -18.31 13.50
N PRO A 10 -11.05 -18.75 14.76
CA PRO A 10 -11.89 -18.33 15.88
C PRO A 10 -12.00 -16.81 15.98
N GLY A 11 -13.23 -16.29 16.04
CA GLY A 11 -13.51 -14.86 16.14
C GLY A 11 -13.29 -14.03 14.86
N LYS A 12 -12.69 -14.60 13.80
CA LYS A 12 -12.39 -13.90 12.54
C LYS A 12 -13.11 -14.46 11.31
N GLY A 13 -13.93 -15.50 11.48
CA GLY A 13 -14.64 -16.14 10.37
C GLY A 13 -13.69 -17.01 9.55
N GLN A 14 -13.52 -16.72 8.26
CA GLN A 14 -12.56 -17.43 7.41
C GLN A 14 -11.33 -16.56 7.17
N GLY A 15 -10.15 -17.18 7.03
CA GLY A 15 -8.90 -16.50 6.70
C GLY A 15 -7.98 -17.38 5.86
N LEU A 16 -6.99 -16.76 5.23
CA LEU A 16 -5.96 -17.49 4.49
C LEU A 16 -4.76 -17.75 5.42
N VAL A 17 -4.26 -18.99 5.42
CA VAL A 17 -3.09 -19.41 6.20
C VAL A 17 -2.04 -19.98 5.26
N ALA A 18 -0.77 -19.60 5.46
CA ALA A 18 0.33 -20.09 4.63
C ALA A 18 0.59 -21.59 4.89
N LYS A 19 0.67 -22.40 3.83
CA LYS A 19 0.95 -23.85 3.92
C LYS A 19 2.44 -24.18 4.02
N SER A 20 3.28 -23.24 3.61
CA SER A 20 4.74 -23.31 3.61
C SER A 20 5.28 -21.91 3.85
N SER A 21 6.57 -21.77 4.13
CA SER A 21 7.21 -20.46 4.17
C SER A 21 7.06 -19.75 2.82
N ILE A 22 6.65 -18.48 2.85
CA ILE A 22 6.48 -17.63 1.66
C ILE A 22 7.53 -16.51 1.75
N PRO A 23 8.53 -16.48 0.85
CA PRO A 23 9.51 -15.41 0.83
C PRO A 23 8.88 -14.06 0.49
N LYS A 24 9.46 -13.00 1.06
CA LYS A 24 9.18 -11.61 0.68
C LYS A 24 9.28 -11.40 -0.83
N GLY A 25 8.31 -10.68 -1.39
CA GLY A 25 8.19 -10.39 -2.83
C GLY A 25 7.41 -11.45 -3.62
N THR A 26 7.01 -12.56 -3.00
CA THR A 26 6.21 -13.59 -3.67
C THR A 26 4.80 -13.08 -3.96
N ARG A 27 4.34 -13.23 -5.20
CA ARG A 27 2.92 -13.10 -5.55
C ARG A 27 2.19 -14.34 -5.05
N ILE A 28 1.39 -14.17 -4.01
CA ILE A 28 0.63 -15.24 -3.36
C ILE A 28 -0.62 -15.58 -4.17
N LEU A 29 -1.31 -14.55 -4.65
CA LEU A 29 -2.60 -14.67 -5.33
C LEU A 29 -2.74 -13.58 -6.40
N SER A 30 -3.41 -13.94 -7.49
CA SER A 30 -3.91 -13.02 -8.52
C SER A 30 -5.32 -13.49 -8.87
N GLU A 31 -6.31 -12.60 -8.79
CA GLU A 31 -7.71 -13.00 -8.91
C GLU A 31 -8.51 -11.98 -9.74
N THR A 32 -9.31 -12.50 -10.68
CA THR A 32 -10.29 -11.70 -11.43
C THR A 32 -11.48 -11.41 -10.50
N PRO A 33 -12.03 -10.19 -10.49
CA PRO A 33 -13.22 -9.91 -9.71
C PRO A 33 -14.42 -10.71 -10.24
N LEU A 34 -15.29 -11.19 -9.34
CA LEU A 34 -16.62 -11.70 -9.71
C LEU A 34 -17.38 -10.64 -10.51
N PHE A 35 -17.28 -9.39 -10.06
CA PHE A 35 -17.75 -8.22 -10.78
C PHE A 35 -17.14 -6.96 -10.16
N THR A 36 -17.17 -5.88 -10.92
CA THR A 36 -16.84 -4.53 -10.46
C THR A 36 -18.09 -3.67 -10.29
N VAL A 37 -18.00 -2.68 -9.40
CA VAL A 37 -19.09 -1.76 -9.06
C VAL A 37 -18.55 -0.35 -8.76
N PRO A 38 -19.22 0.72 -9.22
CA PRO A 38 -18.87 2.07 -8.79
C PRO A 38 -19.24 2.32 -7.32
N ASN A 39 -18.58 3.28 -6.70
CA ASN A 39 -18.97 3.80 -5.39
C ASN A 39 -20.32 4.55 -5.49
N MET A 40 -21.30 4.12 -4.71
CA MET A 40 -22.66 4.67 -4.74
C MET A 40 -23.40 4.44 -3.40
N SER A 41 -24.61 4.99 -3.29
CA SER A 41 -25.48 4.75 -2.13
C SER A 41 -25.83 3.26 -1.99
N ALA A 42 -26.16 2.82 -0.77
CA ALA A 42 -26.49 1.40 -0.54
C ALA A 42 -27.70 0.95 -1.39
N GLU A 43 -28.68 1.83 -1.57
CA GLU A 43 -29.86 1.56 -2.38
C GLU A 43 -29.54 1.37 -3.87
N MET A 44 -28.75 2.28 -4.44
CA MET A 44 -28.34 2.16 -5.84
C MET A 44 -27.47 0.91 -6.05
N LEU A 45 -26.59 0.61 -5.08
CA LEU A 45 -25.70 -0.54 -5.13
C LEU A 45 -26.47 -1.85 -5.10
N GLU A 46 -27.49 -1.94 -4.25
CA GLU A 46 -28.38 -3.10 -4.19
C GLU A 46 -29.03 -3.39 -5.55
N VAL A 47 -29.52 -2.35 -6.23
CA VAL A 47 -30.13 -2.48 -7.56
C VAL A 47 -29.09 -2.88 -8.61
N ALA A 48 -27.88 -2.30 -8.56
CA ALA A 48 -26.81 -2.56 -9.52
C ALA A 48 -26.20 -3.96 -9.39
N VAL A 49 -26.13 -4.52 -8.17
CA VAL A 49 -25.53 -5.84 -7.93
C VAL A 49 -26.44 -6.99 -8.36
N ARG A 50 -27.78 -6.83 -8.26
CA ARG A 50 -28.76 -7.87 -8.63
C ARG A 50 -28.54 -8.49 -10.01
N PRO A 51 -28.45 -7.72 -11.11
CA PRO A 51 -28.23 -8.30 -12.44
C PRO A 51 -26.84 -8.94 -12.57
N LYS A 52 -25.79 -8.34 -11.96
CA LYS A 52 -24.42 -8.88 -11.96
C LYS A 52 -24.36 -10.24 -11.25
N LEU A 53 -24.99 -10.36 -10.08
CA LEU A 53 -25.07 -11.61 -9.35
C LEU A 53 -25.86 -12.68 -10.13
N LYS A 54 -26.92 -12.29 -10.84
CA LYS A 54 -27.71 -13.21 -11.67
C LYS A 54 -26.91 -13.77 -12.86
N SER A 55 -25.96 -13.01 -13.41
CA SER A 55 -25.10 -13.47 -14.51
C SER A 55 -23.96 -14.39 -14.07
N LEU A 56 -23.63 -14.42 -12.78
CA LEU A 56 -22.61 -15.35 -12.25
C LEU A 56 -23.09 -16.81 -12.30
N THR A 57 -22.15 -17.74 -12.32
CA THR A 57 -22.44 -19.16 -12.12
C THR A 57 -23.02 -19.41 -10.72
N LYS A 58 -23.65 -20.57 -10.51
CA LYS A 58 -24.18 -20.92 -9.19
C LYS A 58 -23.12 -21.01 -8.11
N GLU A 59 -21.90 -21.36 -8.48
CA GLU A 59 -20.80 -21.43 -7.52
C GLU A 59 -20.32 -20.04 -7.11
N GLU A 60 -20.07 -19.16 -8.07
CA GLU A 60 -19.71 -17.76 -7.81
C GLU A 60 -20.80 -17.01 -7.03
N GLN A 61 -22.09 -17.30 -7.29
CA GLN A 61 -23.19 -16.78 -6.48
C GLN A 61 -23.07 -17.21 -5.01
N ARG A 62 -22.76 -18.50 -4.75
CA ARG A 62 -22.57 -19.00 -3.38
C ARG A 62 -21.34 -18.36 -2.73
N GLN A 63 -20.24 -18.24 -3.46
CA GLN A 63 -19.02 -17.61 -2.97
C GLN A 63 -19.27 -16.16 -2.55
N PHE A 64 -19.94 -15.37 -3.39
CA PHE A 64 -20.35 -14.00 -3.07
C PHE A 64 -21.25 -13.94 -1.84
N LEU A 65 -22.31 -14.75 -1.80
CA LEU A 65 -23.27 -14.75 -0.69
C LEU A 65 -22.68 -15.25 0.63
N ALA A 66 -21.57 -15.98 0.58
CA ALA A 66 -20.84 -16.44 1.75
C ALA A 66 -19.83 -15.41 2.28
N LEU A 67 -19.60 -14.29 1.59
CA LEU A 67 -18.74 -13.22 2.08
C LEU A 67 -19.36 -12.53 3.31
N HIS A 68 -18.51 -11.90 4.12
CA HIS A 68 -18.98 -11.23 5.34
C HIS A 68 -19.89 -10.05 5.00
N ASN A 69 -20.92 -9.80 5.81
CA ASN A 69 -21.81 -8.65 5.64
C ASN A 69 -21.90 -7.87 6.95
N ASN A 70 -21.16 -6.75 7.03
CA ASN A 70 -21.20 -5.86 8.18
C ASN A 70 -22.45 -4.96 8.22
N PHE A 71 -23.21 -4.88 7.12
CA PHE A 71 -24.43 -4.06 7.03
C PHE A 71 -25.65 -4.91 6.68
N PRO A 72 -26.05 -5.85 7.54
CA PRO A 72 -27.25 -6.66 7.32
C PRO A 72 -28.51 -5.79 7.35
N GLY A 73 -29.57 -6.24 6.69
CA GLY A 73 -30.88 -5.56 6.69
C GLY A 73 -31.43 -5.32 5.29
N LYS A 74 -31.89 -4.08 5.03
CA LYS A 74 -32.68 -3.72 3.82
C LYS A 74 -31.93 -3.97 2.50
N TYR A 75 -30.61 -3.81 2.49
CA TYR A 75 -29.78 -3.88 1.28
C TYR A 75 -28.63 -4.90 1.46
N PRO A 76 -28.94 -6.21 1.49
CA PRO A 76 -27.97 -7.24 1.85
C PRO A 76 -26.82 -7.37 0.85
N PHE A 77 -27.06 -7.22 -0.46
CA PHE A 77 -25.99 -7.32 -1.46
C PHE A 77 -25.08 -6.09 -1.39
N ALA A 78 -25.68 -4.91 -1.20
CA ALA A 78 -24.90 -3.69 -0.98
C ALA A 78 -24.05 -3.80 0.29
N GLY A 79 -24.57 -4.41 1.37
CA GLY A 79 -23.84 -4.64 2.60
C GLY A 79 -22.61 -5.54 2.40
N ILE A 80 -22.76 -6.66 1.68
CA ILE A 80 -21.63 -7.52 1.31
C ILE A 80 -20.60 -6.73 0.50
N VAL A 81 -21.02 -6.00 -0.54
CA VAL A 81 -20.09 -5.23 -1.37
C VAL A 81 -19.35 -4.16 -0.56
N LYS A 82 -20.06 -3.38 0.26
CA LYS A 82 -19.45 -2.33 1.09
C LYS A 82 -18.45 -2.86 2.12
N THR A 83 -18.63 -4.11 2.53
CA THR A 83 -17.74 -4.77 3.49
C THR A 83 -16.49 -5.33 2.81
N ASN A 84 -16.59 -5.82 1.56
CA ASN A 84 -15.56 -6.66 0.95
C ASN A 84 -14.89 -6.06 -0.29
N ALA A 85 -15.49 -5.07 -0.96
CA ALA A 85 -14.96 -4.59 -2.22
C ALA A 85 -13.62 -3.87 -2.04
N LEU A 86 -12.62 -4.26 -2.82
CA LEU A 86 -11.32 -3.57 -2.85
C LEU A 86 -11.32 -2.55 -4.01
N PRO A 87 -10.75 -1.35 -3.83
CA PRO A 87 -10.61 -0.39 -4.93
C PRO A 87 -9.79 -0.98 -6.09
N CYS A 88 -10.26 -0.83 -7.32
CA CYS A 88 -9.53 -1.21 -8.54
C CYS A 88 -8.42 -0.20 -8.86
N GLY A 89 -7.50 -0.01 -7.91
CA GLY A 89 -6.36 0.91 -8.00
C GLY A 89 -6.48 2.15 -7.12
N SER A 90 -5.36 2.85 -6.97
CA SER A 90 -5.28 4.07 -6.16
C SER A 90 -6.18 5.16 -6.71
N GLY A 91 -7.08 5.70 -5.87
CA GLY A 91 -8.03 6.75 -6.25
C GLY A 91 -9.19 6.27 -7.14
N ALA A 92 -9.33 4.95 -7.34
CA ALA A 92 -10.41 4.41 -8.14
C ALA A 92 -11.78 4.64 -7.48
N VAL A 93 -12.76 5.05 -8.27
CA VAL A 93 -14.17 5.12 -7.87
C VAL A 93 -14.91 3.80 -8.11
N VAL A 94 -14.21 2.78 -8.60
CA VAL A 94 -14.71 1.43 -8.88
C VAL A 94 -13.99 0.46 -7.96
N GLY A 95 -14.74 -0.47 -7.37
CA GLY A 95 -14.20 -1.57 -6.60
C GLY A 95 -14.57 -2.93 -7.17
N GLY A 96 -13.74 -3.94 -6.92
CA GLY A 96 -13.95 -5.33 -7.28
C GLY A 96 -14.33 -6.17 -6.08
N VAL A 97 -15.13 -7.21 -6.28
CA VAL A 97 -15.43 -8.23 -5.27
C VAL A 97 -14.86 -9.55 -5.74
N TYR A 98 -14.17 -10.25 -4.84
CA TYR A 98 -13.34 -11.41 -5.16
C TYR A 98 -13.70 -12.59 -4.25
N PRO A 99 -13.75 -13.84 -4.74
CA PRO A 99 -14.17 -14.96 -3.91
C PRO A 99 -13.11 -15.34 -2.85
N THR A 100 -11.82 -15.20 -3.18
CA THR A 100 -10.72 -15.60 -2.29
C THR A 100 -10.04 -14.40 -1.62
N ILE A 101 -9.71 -13.34 -2.35
CA ILE A 101 -9.03 -12.15 -1.79
C ILE A 101 -9.86 -11.48 -0.69
N CYS A 102 -11.19 -11.44 -0.81
CA CYS A 102 -12.07 -10.91 0.22
C CYS A 102 -12.13 -11.78 1.50
N ARG A 103 -11.41 -12.90 1.56
CA ARG A 103 -11.22 -13.73 2.77
C ARG A 103 -9.95 -13.37 3.55
N ILE A 104 -9.09 -12.51 3.02
CA ILE A 104 -7.83 -12.13 3.68
C ILE A 104 -8.14 -11.14 4.78
N ASN A 105 -7.89 -11.49 6.03
CA ASN A 105 -8.19 -10.65 7.20
C ASN A 105 -7.24 -9.46 7.37
N HIS A 106 -7.64 -8.57 8.29
CA HIS A 106 -6.89 -7.38 8.65
C HIS A 106 -5.76 -7.62 9.67
N SER A 107 -4.64 -6.90 9.51
CA SER A 107 -3.70 -6.59 10.59
C SER A 107 -3.15 -5.16 10.42
N CYS A 108 -2.97 -4.41 11.52
CA CYS A 108 -2.31 -3.09 11.51
C CYS A 108 -0.80 -3.17 11.23
N LEU A 109 -0.24 -4.38 11.28
CA LEU A 109 1.11 -4.74 10.83
C LEU A 109 0.97 -5.96 9.90
N SER A 110 0.40 -5.72 8.72
CA SER A 110 0.12 -6.75 7.73
C SER A 110 1.41 -7.40 7.20
N ASN A 111 1.28 -8.61 6.67
CA ASN A 111 2.37 -9.31 5.99
C ASN A 111 2.24 -9.31 4.46
N CYS A 112 1.11 -8.82 3.95
CA CYS A 112 0.87 -8.66 2.52
C CYS A 112 0.40 -7.25 2.15
N HIS A 113 0.52 -6.95 0.86
CA HIS A 113 -0.04 -5.79 0.19
C HIS A 113 -0.93 -6.24 -0.96
N ASN A 114 -2.09 -5.59 -1.09
CA ASN A 114 -2.99 -5.76 -2.22
C ASN A 114 -2.73 -4.69 -3.28
N ASN A 115 -2.75 -5.06 -4.55
CA ASN A 115 -2.56 -4.15 -5.67
C ASN A 115 -3.43 -4.54 -6.86
N TRP A 116 -4.12 -3.56 -7.44
CA TRP A 116 -4.80 -3.71 -8.72
C TRP A 116 -3.82 -3.55 -9.88
N ASN A 117 -3.65 -4.62 -10.67
CA ASN A 117 -2.91 -4.54 -11.92
C ASN A 117 -3.86 -4.15 -13.06
N GLY A 118 -3.79 -2.88 -13.47
CA GLY A 118 -4.64 -2.33 -14.54
C GLY A 118 -4.37 -2.88 -15.94
N ASP A 119 -3.16 -3.40 -16.22
CA ASP A 119 -2.85 -4.03 -17.52
C ASP A 119 -3.51 -5.42 -17.64
N LEU A 120 -3.64 -6.12 -16.51
CA LEU A 120 -4.21 -7.47 -16.46
C LEU A 120 -5.68 -7.48 -16.03
N GLU A 121 -6.17 -6.37 -15.47
CA GLU A 121 -7.48 -6.25 -14.83
C GLU A 121 -7.70 -7.26 -13.68
N LEU A 122 -6.66 -7.47 -12.85
CA LEU A 122 -6.67 -8.41 -11.72
C LEU A 122 -6.23 -7.73 -10.43
N GLU A 123 -6.77 -8.19 -9.30
CA GLU A 123 -6.21 -7.87 -7.98
C GLU A 123 -5.10 -8.88 -7.65
N THR A 124 -4.01 -8.38 -7.08
CA THR A 124 -2.83 -9.17 -6.74
C THR A 124 -2.47 -9.01 -5.27
N ILE A 125 -2.01 -10.08 -4.64
CA ILE A 125 -1.55 -10.09 -3.24
C ILE A 125 -0.08 -10.51 -3.22
N HIS A 126 0.78 -9.65 -2.67
CA HIS A 126 2.21 -9.92 -2.55
C HIS A 126 2.66 -9.90 -1.08
N ALA A 127 3.55 -10.82 -0.73
CA ALA A 127 4.21 -10.84 0.57
C ALA A 127 5.19 -9.66 0.69
N ILE A 128 5.01 -8.81 1.71
CA ILE A 128 5.87 -7.64 1.95
C ILE A 128 6.93 -7.86 3.03
N LYS A 129 6.89 -9.03 3.66
CA LYS A 129 7.90 -9.64 4.53
C LYS A 129 7.82 -11.17 4.38
N ASP A 130 8.79 -11.89 4.93
CA ASP A 130 8.71 -13.35 4.96
C ASP A 130 7.53 -13.79 5.84
N ILE A 131 6.82 -14.83 5.40
CA ILE A 131 5.65 -15.40 6.08
C ILE A 131 5.98 -16.85 6.42
N CYS A 132 5.81 -17.24 7.68
CA CYS A 132 6.07 -18.61 8.12
C CYS A 132 4.93 -19.57 7.74
N ALA A 133 5.23 -20.86 7.60
CA ALA A 133 4.17 -21.87 7.51
C ALA A 133 3.27 -21.81 8.75
N GLY A 134 1.95 -21.84 8.55
CA GLY A 134 0.94 -21.69 9.60
C GLY A 134 0.62 -20.24 9.97
N GLU A 135 1.31 -19.23 9.42
CA GLU A 135 1.01 -17.83 9.67
C GLU A 135 -0.20 -17.37 8.82
N GLU A 136 -1.08 -16.56 9.43
CA GLU A 136 -2.21 -15.94 8.75
C GLU A 136 -1.73 -14.88 7.74
N ILE A 137 -2.21 -14.96 6.50
CA ILE A 137 -1.99 -13.96 5.46
C ILE A 137 -2.96 -12.81 5.73
N THR A 138 -2.42 -11.59 5.85
CA THR A 138 -3.19 -10.40 6.23
C THR A 138 -2.84 -9.18 5.38
N ILE A 139 -3.80 -8.28 5.19
CA ILE A 139 -3.63 -6.95 4.58
C ILE A 139 -4.09 -5.84 5.54
N ASP A 140 -3.77 -4.59 5.26
CA ASP A 140 -4.26 -3.44 6.04
C ASP A 140 -5.58 -2.94 5.43
N TYR A 141 -6.62 -2.82 6.26
CA TYR A 141 -7.94 -2.29 5.87
C TYR A 141 -8.11 -0.83 6.29
N SER A 142 -7.17 -0.31 7.07
CA SER A 142 -7.19 1.02 7.63
C SER A 142 -6.46 2.00 6.73
N ASP A 143 -6.71 3.28 6.96
CA ASP A 143 -6.01 4.38 6.31
C ASP A 143 -4.74 4.79 7.10
N GLY A 144 -4.23 3.91 7.97
CA GLY A 144 -3.15 4.19 8.91
C GLY A 144 -3.58 5.05 10.11
N GLY A 145 -2.63 5.78 10.70
CA GLY A 145 -2.87 6.64 11.86
C GLY A 145 -2.86 5.91 13.21
N PRO A 146 -3.15 6.59 14.33
CA PRO A 146 -3.15 6.03 15.69
C PRO A 146 -4.29 5.04 15.97
N SER A 147 -4.18 4.28 17.06
CA SER A 147 -5.00 3.10 17.34
C SER A 147 -6.48 3.41 17.54
N ASP A 148 -6.80 4.57 18.11
CA ASP A 148 -8.16 5.09 18.25
C ASP A 148 -8.84 5.31 16.88
N THR A 149 -8.12 5.92 15.94
CA THR A 149 -8.58 6.22 14.58
C THR A 149 -8.77 4.91 13.80
N ARG A 150 -7.77 4.01 13.85
CA ARG A 150 -7.85 2.70 13.19
C ARG A 150 -9.01 1.88 13.72
N ARG A 151 -9.16 1.76 15.04
CA ARG A 151 -10.25 0.99 15.67
C ARG A 151 -11.62 1.58 15.36
N ALA A 152 -11.77 2.90 15.39
CA ALA A 152 -13.03 3.55 15.03
C ALA A 152 -13.44 3.22 13.58
N LYS A 153 -12.50 3.33 12.64
CA LYS A 153 -12.70 2.96 11.23
C LYS A 153 -13.08 1.49 11.07
N LEU A 154 -12.36 0.59 11.74
CA LEU A 154 -12.58 -0.86 11.64
C LEU A 154 -13.95 -1.27 12.19
N ARG A 155 -14.35 -0.72 13.35
CA ARG A 155 -15.70 -0.93 13.89
C ARG A 155 -16.78 -0.43 12.94
N GLN A 156 -16.62 0.78 12.41
CA GLN A 156 -17.62 1.42 11.55
C GLN A 156 -17.78 0.69 10.22
N SER A 157 -16.67 0.29 9.58
CA SER A 157 -16.66 -0.23 8.21
C SER A 157 -16.74 -1.75 8.15
N PHE A 158 -16.22 -2.46 9.16
CA PHE A 158 -16.06 -3.91 9.15
C PHE A 158 -16.61 -4.62 10.40
N GLY A 159 -17.07 -3.88 11.42
CA GLY A 159 -17.81 -4.47 12.55
C GLY A 159 -16.97 -5.21 13.58
N PHE A 160 -15.66 -5.01 13.62
CA PHE A 160 -14.78 -5.71 14.57
C PHE A 160 -13.81 -4.77 15.31
N ASP A 161 -13.36 -5.25 16.46
CA ASP A 161 -12.27 -4.67 17.23
C ASP A 161 -10.94 -5.36 16.89
N CYS A 162 -9.95 -4.61 16.41
CA CYS A 162 -8.67 -5.18 16.05
C CYS A 162 -7.87 -5.61 17.28
N ASP A 163 -7.46 -6.89 17.28
CA ASP A 163 -6.66 -7.57 18.29
C ASP A 163 -5.27 -7.99 17.77
N CYS A 164 -4.84 -7.45 16.63
CA CYS A 164 -3.53 -7.77 16.05
C CYS A 164 -2.38 -7.41 17.01
N VAL A 165 -1.17 -7.91 16.69
CA VAL A 165 0.03 -7.71 17.51
C VAL A 165 0.27 -6.25 17.94
N VAL A 166 -0.05 -5.28 17.07
CA VAL A 166 0.08 -3.84 17.40
C VAL A 166 -1.02 -3.37 18.34
N CYS A 167 -2.27 -3.70 18.06
CA CYS A 167 -3.40 -3.25 18.87
C CYS A 167 -3.44 -3.93 20.25
N SER A 168 -2.79 -5.09 20.39
CA SER A 168 -2.68 -5.85 21.63
C SER A 168 -1.41 -5.52 22.44
N LEU A 169 -0.61 -4.54 22.01
CA LEU A 169 0.55 -4.06 22.77
C LEU A 169 0.15 -3.52 24.16
N PRO A 170 1.05 -3.61 25.16
CA PRO A 170 0.88 -2.92 26.44
C PRO A 170 0.65 -1.40 26.24
N PRO A 171 -0.10 -0.73 27.14
CA PRO A 171 -0.49 0.68 26.95
C PRO A 171 0.66 1.64 26.62
N ALA A 172 1.83 1.47 27.25
CA ALA A 172 2.99 2.33 27.00
C ALA A 172 3.59 2.12 25.59
N GLU A 173 3.69 0.86 25.14
CA GLU A 173 4.20 0.51 23.81
C GLU A 173 3.22 0.91 22.70
N LEU A 174 1.92 0.70 22.94
CA LEU A 174 0.85 1.17 22.05
C LEU A 174 0.89 2.69 21.91
N LYS A 175 1.07 3.43 23.01
CA LYS A 175 1.22 4.89 22.96
C LYS A 175 2.44 5.30 22.13
N ALA A 176 3.58 4.62 22.27
CA ALA A 176 4.76 4.92 21.49
C ALA A 176 4.55 4.66 19.98
N SER A 177 3.86 3.57 19.62
CA SER A 177 3.43 3.31 18.23
C SER A 177 2.48 4.39 17.72
N ASP A 178 1.49 4.80 18.52
CA ASP A 178 0.56 5.85 18.14
C ASP A 178 1.25 7.22 17.95
N ASP A 179 2.23 7.56 18.78
CA ASP A 179 3.03 8.78 18.63
C ASP A 179 3.86 8.74 17.32
N ARG A 180 4.47 7.59 16.99
CA ARG A 180 5.16 7.40 15.69
C ARG A 180 4.21 7.51 14.50
N ARG A 181 3.02 6.89 14.58
CA ARG A 181 2.02 6.94 13.50
C ARG A 181 1.43 8.34 13.29
N ARG A 182 1.25 9.14 14.35
CA ARG A 182 0.90 10.56 14.24
C ARG A 182 2.03 11.35 13.55
N ARG A 183 3.28 11.06 13.92
CA ARG A 183 4.45 11.69 13.28
C ARG A 183 4.56 11.32 11.80
N ILE A 184 4.27 10.07 11.44
CA ILE A 184 4.18 9.61 10.04
C ILE A 184 3.15 10.43 9.28
N GLN A 185 1.94 10.59 9.80
CA GLN A 185 0.89 11.38 9.15
C GLN A 185 1.29 12.85 8.95
N ALA A 186 1.83 13.47 9.99
CA ALA A 186 2.26 14.88 9.92
C ALA A 186 3.39 15.09 8.90
N LEU A 187 4.36 14.16 8.84
CA LEU A 187 5.45 14.24 7.86
C LEU A 187 4.96 13.94 6.44
N ASP A 188 4.06 12.97 6.26
CA ASP A 188 3.50 12.63 4.94
C ASP A 188 2.72 13.81 4.34
N GLU A 189 1.92 14.50 5.15
CA GLU A 189 1.23 15.73 4.76
C GLU A 189 2.21 16.86 4.41
N ALA A 190 3.26 17.04 5.22
CA ALA A 190 4.28 18.07 4.99
C ALA A 190 5.13 17.82 3.74
N VAL A 191 5.39 16.54 3.40
CA VAL A 191 6.08 16.12 2.18
C VAL A 191 5.18 16.30 0.95
N GLY A 192 3.89 15.98 1.08
CA GLY A 192 2.91 16.12 0.00
C GLY A 192 2.54 17.57 -0.37
N ASN A 193 3.02 18.58 0.37
CA ASN A 193 2.72 19.99 0.14
C ASN A 193 3.52 20.56 -1.07
N PRO A 194 2.88 20.86 -2.22
CA PRO A 194 3.60 21.31 -3.42
C PRO A 194 4.25 22.70 -3.25
N SER A 195 3.60 23.60 -2.51
CA SER A 195 4.15 24.95 -2.25
C SER A 195 5.44 24.87 -1.45
N ARG A 196 5.51 23.97 -0.47
CA ARG A 196 6.72 23.73 0.32
C ARG A 196 7.82 23.08 -0.51
N MET A 197 7.47 22.07 -1.32
CA MET A 197 8.40 21.43 -2.25
C MET A 197 9.09 22.47 -3.15
N MET A 198 8.33 23.42 -3.72
CA MET A 198 8.89 24.45 -4.61
C MET A 198 9.73 25.50 -3.86
N SER A 199 9.28 25.95 -2.69
CA SER A 199 9.89 27.08 -1.97
C SER A 199 11.05 26.67 -1.06
N ASN A 200 11.00 25.49 -0.47
CA ASN A 200 12.02 24.97 0.45
C ASN A 200 12.28 23.46 0.22
N PRO A 201 12.83 23.09 -0.95
CA PRO A 201 13.04 21.69 -1.32
C PRO A 201 14.00 20.94 -0.38
N ALA A 202 14.94 21.64 0.24
CA ALA A 202 15.87 21.04 1.20
C ALA A 202 15.12 20.59 2.46
N ALA A 203 14.21 21.41 2.98
CA ALA A 203 13.39 21.03 4.13
C ALA A 203 12.39 19.91 3.77
N SER A 204 11.79 19.94 2.57
CA SER A 204 10.95 18.82 2.09
C SER A 204 11.73 17.51 2.03
N LEU A 205 12.97 17.53 1.50
CA LEU A 205 13.80 16.32 1.45
C LEU A 205 14.25 15.85 2.84
N ALA A 206 14.50 16.78 3.77
CA ALA A 206 14.80 16.44 5.16
C ALA A 206 13.61 15.76 5.86
N ASP A 207 12.39 16.21 5.60
CA ASP A 207 11.19 15.54 6.10
C ASP A 207 10.98 14.18 5.45
N CYS A 208 11.32 14.01 4.17
CA CYS A 208 11.32 12.69 3.55
C CYS A 208 12.26 11.74 4.30
N PHE A 209 13.47 12.20 4.63
CA PHE A 209 14.42 11.39 5.40
C PHE A 209 13.88 11.07 6.81
N ALA A 210 13.33 12.07 7.50
CA ALA A 210 12.74 11.88 8.82
C ALA A 210 11.57 10.87 8.78
N LEU A 211 10.73 10.94 7.74
CA LEU A 211 9.63 10.02 7.52
C LEU A 211 10.13 8.59 7.29
N LEU A 212 11.18 8.41 6.48
CA LEU A 212 11.78 7.09 6.27
C LEU A 212 12.23 6.46 7.58
N ARG A 213 12.90 7.23 8.46
CA ARG A 213 13.37 6.74 9.76
C ARG A 213 12.20 6.26 10.64
N VAL A 214 11.14 7.06 10.75
CA VAL A 214 9.98 6.69 11.56
C VAL A 214 9.22 5.51 10.96
N LEU A 215 9.16 5.38 9.63
CA LEU A 215 8.59 4.21 8.97
C LEU A 215 9.37 2.93 9.25
N GLU A 216 10.72 2.97 9.22
CA GLU A 216 11.55 1.81 9.54
C GLU A 216 11.43 1.38 11.01
N GLU A 217 11.26 2.34 11.92
CA GLU A 217 11.00 2.06 13.34
C GLU A 217 9.60 1.46 13.57
N GLU A 218 8.57 1.94 12.87
CA GLU A 218 7.18 1.48 13.07
C GLU A 218 6.85 0.18 12.32
N TYR A 219 7.48 -0.05 11.16
CA TYR A 219 7.23 -1.20 10.30
C TYR A 219 8.53 -1.99 10.03
N PRO A 220 9.16 -2.55 11.08
CA PRO A 220 10.44 -3.22 10.93
C PRO A 220 10.33 -4.41 9.96
N HIS A 221 11.39 -4.62 9.17
CA HIS A 221 11.54 -5.70 8.19
C HIS A 221 10.47 -5.77 7.08
N THR A 222 9.60 -4.78 6.99
CA THR A 222 8.47 -4.75 6.05
C THR A 222 8.77 -3.78 4.91
N THR A 223 8.49 -4.16 3.67
CA THR A 223 8.40 -3.18 2.58
C THR A 223 7.05 -2.47 2.67
N SER A 224 7.06 -1.21 3.08
CA SER A 224 5.83 -0.41 3.23
C SER A 224 5.48 0.31 1.93
N ALA A 225 4.18 0.34 1.60
CA ALA A 225 3.64 1.17 0.52
C ALA A 225 3.95 2.66 0.73
N LEU A 226 3.95 3.13 1.98
CA LEU A 226 4.33 4.49 2.34
C LEU A 226 5.81 4.76 2.03
N ALA A 227 6.70 3.80 2.26
CA ALA A 227 8.12 3.95 1.91
C ALA A 227 8.33 4.02 0.39
N SER A 228 7.57 3.24 -0.40
CA SER A 228 7.60 3.33 -1.86
C SER A 228 7.14 4.70 -2.37
N ARG A 229 6.01 5.20 -1.86
CA ARG A 229 5.50 6.55 -2.17
C ARG A 229 6.49 7.63 -1.77
N LEU A 230 7.06 7.53 -0.58
CA LEU A 230 8.09 8.44 -0.07
C LEU A 230 9.29 8.57 -1.03
N TYR A 231 9.79 7.46 -1.56
CA TYR A 231 10.87 7.50 -2.54
C TYR A 231 10.45 8.19 -3.83
N TYR A 232 9.19 8.06 -4.25
CA TYR A 232 8.64 8.81 -5.38
C TYR A 232 8.52 10.31 -5.07
N ASP A 233 8.09 10.69 -3.87
CA ASP A 233 8.03 12.09 -3.45
C ASP A 233 9.44 12.73 -3.43
N ALA A 234 10.43 12.02 -2.88
CA ALA A 234 11.84 12.43 -2.89
C ALA A 234 12.41 12.53 -4.32
N PHE A 235 12.02 11.60 -5.21
CA PHE A 235 12.30 11.69 -6.64
C PHE A 235 11.74 12.98 -7.23
N GLN A 236 10.45 13.28 -7.00
CA GLN A 236 9.80 14.47 -7.52
C GLN A 236 10.46 15.77 -7.04
N ILE A 237 10.80 15.86 -5.75
CA ILE A 237 11.58 16.97 -5.19
C ILE A 237 12.91 17.12 -5.93
N ALA A 238 13.67 16.04 -6.10
CA ALA A 238 14.98 16.09 -6.76
C ALA A 238 14.88 16.56 -8.22
N VAL A 239 14.01 15.93 -9.01
CA VAL A 239 13.89 16.24 -10.45
C VAL A 239 13.27 17.61 -10.70
N ALA A 240 12.33 18.07 -9.86
CA ALA A 240 11.75 19.42 -9.96
C ALA A 240 12.80 20.53 -9.84
N HIS A 241 13.92 20.25 -9.17
CA HIS A 241 15.05 21.16 -8.99
C HIS A 241 16.27 20.82 -9.88
N GLY A 242 16.10 19.92 -10.86
CA GLY A 242 17.10 19.56 -11.87
C GLY A 242 18.13 18.51 -11.43
N ASP A 243 17.94 17.86 -10.28
CA ASP A 243 18.87 16.88 -9.71
C ASP A 243 18.63 15.47 -10.29
N ARG A 244 19.17 15.25 -11.49
CA ARG A 244 19.02 13.98 -12.20
C ARG A 244 19.65 12.80 -11.44
N ALA A 245 20.79 13.02 -10.77
CA ALA A 245 21.55 11.95 -10.13
C ALA A 245 20.80 11.41 -8.90
N ARG A 246 20.32 12.28 -8.00
CA ARG A 246 19.48 11.85 -6.87
C ARG A 246 18.15 11.30 -7.36
N GLY A 247 17.55 11.90 -8.39
CA GLY A 247 16.36 11.38 -9.05
C GLY A 247 16.50 9.91 -9.46
N LYS A 248 17.59 9.54 -10.14
CA LYS A 248 17.87 8.13 -10.51
C LYS A 248 17.78 7.21 -9.29
N VAL A 249 18.50 7.54 -8.22
CA VAL A 249 18.60 6.68 -7.02
C VAL A 249 17.25 6.58 -6.29
N PHE A 250 16.52 7.69 -6.15
CA PHE A 250 15.18 7.65 -5.53
C PHE A 250 14.17 6.85 -6.37
N ALA A 251 14.16 7.03 -7.69
CA ALA A 251 13.31 6.24 -8.57
C ALA A 251 13.67 4.75 -8.54
N GLU A 252 14.96 4.41 -8.43
CA GLU A 252 15.40 3.02 -8.27
C GLU A 252 14.92 2.41 -6.94
N ARG A 253 14.98 3.15 -5.82
CA ARG A 253 14.45 2.67 -4.53
C ARG A 253 12.93 2.48 -4.56
N ALA A 254 12.20 3.42 -5.16
CA ALA A 254 10.77 3.27 -5.39
C ALA A 254 10.47 2.04 -6.26
N TYR A 255 11.20 1.84 -7.36
CA TYR A 255 11.08 0.67 -8.22
C TYR A 255 11.30 -0.63 -7.45
N LYS A 256 12.42 -0.77 -6.71
CA LYS A 256 12.71 -1.96 -5.89
C LYS A 256 11.61 -2.23 -4.86
N ALA A 257 11.08 -1.20 -4.22
CA ALA A 257 9.97 -1.34 -3.28
C ALA A 257 8.69 -1.83 -3.98
N ARG A 258 8.34 -1.27 -5.14
CA ARG A 258 7.16 -1.71 -5.92
C ARG A 258 7.30 -3.12 -6.48
N VAL A 259 8.48 -3.55 -6.91
CA VAL A 259 8.72 -4.94 -7.35
C VAL A 259 8.31 -5.93 -6.25
N VAL A 260 8.64 -5.65 -4.99
CA VAL A 260 8.25 -6.49 -3.86
C VAL A 260 6.73 -6.50 -3.65
N MET A 261 6.06 -5.36 -3.78
CA MET A 261 4.65 -5.19 -3.41
C MET A 261 3.66 -5.48 -4.55
N GLU A 262 4.12 -5.38 -5.80
CA GLU A 262 3.25 -5.33 -6.98
C GLU A 262 3.76 -6.23 -8.13
N GLY A 263 5.04 -6.62 -8.11
CA GLY A 263 5.70 -7.38 -9.17
C GLY A 263 6.13 -6.54 -10.38
N GLU A 264 6.99 -7.10 -11.22
CA GLU A 264 7.58 -6.43 -12.41
C GLU A 264 6.55 -6.03 -13.47
N ASP A 265 5.40 -6.70 -13.53
CA ASP A 265 4.35 -6.50 -14.51
C ASP A 265 3.34 -5.41 -14.10
N SER A 266 3.43 -4.85 -12.89
CA SER A 266 2.60 -3.72 -12.48
C SER A 266 2.90 -2.47 -13.32
N PRO A 267 1.88 -1.75 -13.81
CA PRO A 267 2.06 -0.48 -14.54
C PRO A 267 2.90 0.55 -13.77
N GLU A 268 2.66 0.70 -12.47
CA GLU A 268 3.40 1.65 -11.64
C GLU A 268 4.85 1.18 -11.40
N THR A 269 5.09 -0.13 -11.32
CA THR A 269 6.45 -0.69 -11.25
C THR A 269 7.23 -0.42 -12.54
N LYS A 270 6.61 -0.66 -13.71
CA LYS A 270 7.22 -0.36 -15.02
C LYS A 270 7.53 1.12 -15.17
N LYS A 271 6.62 2.00 -14.72
CA LYS A 271 6.81 3.45 -14.72
C LYS A 271 8.00 3.87 -13.87
N MET A 272 8.12 3.35 -12.64
CA MET A 272 9.27 3.65 -11.78
C MET A 272 10.59 3.14 -12.36
N LYS A 273 10.58 1.97 -13.03
CA LYS A 273 11.74 1.45 -13.77
C LYS A 273 12.16 2.38 -14.91
N ALA A 274 11.21 2.90 -15.68
CA ALA A 274 11.50 3.85 -16.76
C ALA A 274 12.10 5.15 -16.20
N LEU A 275 11.56 5.65 -15.08
CA LEU A 275 12.06 6.86 -14.42
C LEU A 275 13.44 6.67 -13.78
N SER A 276 13.79 5.47 -13.30
CA SER A 276 15.15 5.22 -12.79
C SER A 276 16.18 5.23 -13.91
N LEU A 277 15.82 4.79 -15.12
CA LEU A 277 16.68 4.85 -16.30
C LEU A 277 16.80 6.28 -16.88
N ASN A 278 15.71 7.04 -16.89
CA ASN A 278 15.68 8.40 -17.41
C ASN A 278 14.86 9.36 -16.52
N PRO A 279 15.41 9.85 -15.39
CA PRO A 279 14.69 10.76 -14.49
C PRO A 279 14.19 12.05 -15.15
N SER A 280 14.90 12.50 -16.19
CA SER A 280 14.58 13.72 -16.95
C SER A 280 13.36 13.58 -17.88
N SER A 281 12.83 12.37 -18.10
CA SER A 281 11.59 12.21 -18.86
C SER A 281 10.34 12.57 -18.05
N HIS A 282 10.47 12.75 -16.73
CA HIS A 282 9.34 13.16 -15.90
C HIS A 282 8.93 14.61 -16.20
N SER A 283 7.63 14.87 -16.27
CA SER A 283 7.08 16.19 -16.67
C SER A 283 7.47 17.33 -15.74
N SER A 284 7.81 17.05 -14.48
CA SER A 284 8.27 18.06 -13.53
C SER A 284 9.76 18.39 -13.63
N PHE A 285 10.55 17.74 -14.50
CA PHE A 285 12.00 17.95 -14.53
C PHE A 285 12.36 19.42 -14.74
N GLY A 286 13.05 20.01 -13.77
CA GLY A 286 13.50 21.41 -13.80
C GLY A 286 12.39 22.46 -13.74
N ILE A 287 11.14 22.09 -13.48
CA ILE A 287 10.00 23.01 -13.52
C ILE A 287 10.08 24.08 -12.41
N SER A 288 10.68 23.75 -11.27
CA SER A 288 10.79 24.67 -10.13
C SER A 288 12.12 25.43 -10.15
N SER A 289 13.23 24.73 -10.40
CA SER A 289 14.54 25.38 -10.56
C SER A 289 15.56 24.44 -11.22
N MET A 290 16.74 24.95 -11.54
CA MET A 290 17.91 24.14 -11.94
C MET A 290 19.06 24.21 -10.92
N LYS A 291 18.82 24.73 -9.72
CA LYS A 291 19.86 24.97 -8.71
C LYS A 291 20.50 23.71 -8.15
N TRP A 292 19.82 22.57 -8.25
CA TRP A 292 20.33 21.28 -7.77
C TRP A 292 20.95 20.43 -8.89
N LYS A 293 21.07 20.98 -10.10
CA LYS A 293 21.75 20.31 -11.21
C LYS A 293 23.20 20.01 -10.82
N GLY A 294 23.47 18.73 -10.54
CA GLY A 294 24.81 18.25 -10.23
C GLY A 294 25.76 18.26 -11.43
N PRO A 295 27.04 17.92 -11.22
CA PRO A 295 28.03 17.79 -12.28
C PRO A 295 27.61 16.73 -13.30
N LYS A 296 27.85 16.98 -14.59
CA LYS A 296 27.49 16.01 -15.67
C LYS A 296 28.14 14.63 -15.51
N LYS A 297 29.29 14.56 -14.84
CA LYS A 297 30.10 13.34 -14.66
C LYS A 297 30.02 12.73 -13.27
N PHE A 298 29.13 13.21 -12.39
CA PHE A 298 28.99 12.62 -11.06
C PHE A 298 28.30 11.25 -11.16
N ASN A 299 28.94 10.22 -10.62
CA ASN A 299 28.43 8.86 -10.58
C ASN A 299 28.19 8.43 -9.12
N PRO A 300 26.93 8.31 -8.65
CA PRO A 300 26.64 7.88 -7.28
C PRO A 300 27.09 6.44 -7.00
N ASP A 301 27.29 5.62 -8.03
CA ASP A 301 27.67 4.21 -7.90
C ASP A 301 29.13 4.02 -7.40
N GLU A 302 29.91 5.11 -7.32
CA GLU A 302 31.28 5.13 -6.76
C GLU A 302 31.33 5.42 -5.25
N LEU A 303 30.20 5.83 -4.66
CA LEU A 303 30.10 6.09 -3.22
C LEU A 303 29.92 4.77 -2.44
N ASN A 304 30.51 4.66 -1.26
CA ASN A 304 30.11 3.60 -0.34
C ASN A 304 28.71 3.88 0.26
N ASP A 305 28.11 2.89 0.92
CA ASP A 305 26.73 3.00 1.44
C ASP A 305 26.53 4.21 2.38
N ALA A 306 27.48 4.48 3.27
CA ALA A 306 27.38 5.59 4.21
C ALA A 306 27.52 6.96 3.53
N GLU A 307 28.39 7.06 2.53
CA GLU A 307 28.54 8.24 1.69
C GLU A 307 27.31 8.48 0.82
N LEU A 308 26.77 7.40 0.24
CA LEU A 308 25.58 7.42 -0.60
C LEU A 308 24.38 7.93 0.19
N GLU A 309 24.12 7.42 1.40
CA GLU A 309 23.01 7.89 2.24
C GLU A 309 23.17 9.38 2.59
N LYS A 310 24.35 9.81 3.02
CA LYS A 310 24.60 11.23 3.35
C LYS A 310 24.40 12.14 2.14
N TRP A 311 24.91 11.74 0.98
CA TRP A 311 24.75 12.49 -0.26
C TRP A 311 23.29 12.53 -0.71
N LEU A 312 22.60 11.39 -0.69
CA LEU A 312 21.24 11.21 -1.19
C LEU A 312 20.28 12.13 -0.44
N TRP A 313 20.40 12.16 0.89
CA TRP A 313 19.54 12.95 1.78
C TRP A 313 20.09 14.35 2.09
N ARG A 314 21.14 14.79 1.39
CA ARG A 314 21.78 16.11 1.59
C ARG A 314 22.16 16.38 3.05
N GLN A 315 22.71 15.38 3.73
CA GLN A 315 23.14 15.44 5.13
C GLN A 315 24.58 15.91 5.34
N SER A 316 25.27 16.28 4.26
CA SER A 316 26.59 16.92 4.36
C SER A 316 26.44 18.36 4.85
N LYS A 317 27.23 18.72 5.87
CA LYS A 317 27.38 20.09 6.39
C LYS A 317 27.77 21.08 5.31
#